data_AF-A0A519MYM9-F1
#
_entry.id   AF-A0A519MYM9-F1
#
_cell.length_a   1.000
_cell.length_b   1.000
_cell.length_c   1.000
_cell.angle_alpha   90.00
_cell.angle_beta   90.00
_cell.angle_gamma   90.00
#
_symmetry.space_group_name_H-M   'P 1'
#
loop_
_entity.id
_entity.type
_entity.pdbx_description
1 polymer ?
#
loop_
_entity_poly.entity_id
_entity_poly.type
_entity_poly.pdbx_seq_one_letter_code
_entity_poly.pdbx_strand_id
1 'polypeptide(L)'
;MFRKIFGYFLFLPAAFLTLAILVSIPKVVMSIADIFNSDDSAYASGYAFGLILGDVLIGLLAIYIWKKAFKFVKREPKRVESIDDIGTE
;
A
#
# COMPACT_ATOMS: atom_id res chain seq x y z
N MET A 1 13.25 10.43 17.87
CA MET A 1 11.90 11.04 17.80
C MET A 1 11.49 11.33 16.36
N PHE A 2 12.30 12.04 15.58
CA PHE A 2 12.09 12.34 14.15
C PHE A 2 11.68 11.15 13.28
N ARG A 3 12.36 10.00 13.41
CA ARG A 3 12.05 8.76 12.66
C ARG A 3 10.59 8.31 12.82
N LYS A 4 10.02 8.46 14.01
CA LYS A 4 8.62 8.10 14.28
C LYS A 4 7.64 9.11 13.70
N ILE A 5 7.94 10.41 13.82
CA ILE A 5 7.14 11.50 13.25
C ILE A 5 7.03 11.32 11.72
N PHE A 6 8.16 11.01 11.06
CA PHE A 6 8.18 10.70 9.64
C PHE A 6 7.37 9.45 9.29
N GLY A 7 7.44 8.40 10.12
CA GLY A 7 6.60 7.22 9.96
C GLY A 7 5.09 7.53 10.03
N TYR A 8 4.67 8.37 10.97
CA TYR A 8 3.27 8.82 11.06
C TYR A 8 2.85 9.66 9.86
N PHE A 9 3.73 10.54 9.37
CA PHE A 9 3.48 11.32 8.16
C PHE A 9 3.25 10.42 6.94
N LEU A 10 4.00 9.32 6.80
CA LEU A 10 3.84 8.36 5.70
C LEU A 10 2.53 7.55 5.75
N PHE A 11 1.87 7.43 6.91
CA PHE A 11 0.56 6.77 6.97
C PHE A 11 -0.54 7.57 6.26
N LEU A 12 -0.42 8.90 6.24
CA LEU A 12 -1.42 9.78 5.61
C LEU A 12 -1.56 9.51 4.10
N PRO A 13 -0.50 9.59 3.26
CA PRO A 13 -0.61 9.25 1.85
C PRO A 13 -0.92 7.76 1.63
N ALA A 14 -0.45 6.86 2.49
CA ALA A 14 -0.77 5.45 2.39
C ALA A 14 -2.27 5.19 2.55
N ALA A 15 -2.92 5.86 3.51
CA ALA A 15 -4.36 5.79 3.72
C ALA A 15 -5.14 6.36 2.54
N PHE A 16 -4.72 7.50 1.97
CA PHE A 16 -5.35 8.07 0.78
C PHE A 16 -5.26 7.14 -0.43
N LEU A 17 -4.11 6.52 -0.67
CA LEU A 17 -3.95 5.55 -1.77
C LEU A 17 -4.82 4.31 -1.56
N THR A 18 -4.89 3.79 -0.33
CA THR A 18 -5.77 2.66 0.00
C THR A 18 -7.25 3.02 -0.21
N LEU A 19 -7.68 4.22 0.18
CA LEU A 19 -9.05 4.70 -0.07
C LEU A 19 -9.33 4.89 -1.56
N ALA A 20 -8.38 5.40 -2.34
CA ALA A 20 -8.53 5.56 -3.78
C ALA A 20 -8.82 4.23 -4.48
N ILE A 21 -8.12 3.15 -4.09
CA ILE A 21 -8.36 1.80 -4.60
C ILE A 21 -9.73 1.28 -4.18
N LEU A 22 -10.15 1.50 -2.91
CA LEU A 22 -11.48 1.08 -2.47
C LEU A 22 -12.59 1.73 -3.29
N VAL A 23 -12.42 3.01 -3.65
CA VAL A 23 -13.37 3.76 -4.49
C VAL A 23 -13.30 3.34 -5.97
N SER A 24 -12.19 2.75 -6.44
CA SER A 24 -12.07 2.28 -7.83
C SER A 24 -12.73 0.91 -8.05
N ILE A 25 -12.93 0.09 -7.00
CA ILE A 25 -13.52 -1.26 -7.11
C ILE A 25 -14.83 -1.27 -7.94
N PRO A 26 -15.83 -0.41 -7.68
CA PRO A 26 -17.06 -0.42 -8.47
C PRO A 26 -16.82 -0.14 -9.96
N LYS A 27 -15.85 0.73 -10.28
CA LYS A 27 -15.49 1.06 -11.67
C LYS A 27 -14.85 -0.13 -12.38
N VAL A 28 -14.01 -0.90 -11.69
CA VAL A 28 -13.41 -2.13 -12.23
C VAL A 28 -14.48 -3.19 -12.47
N VAL A 29 -15.44 -3.34 -11.55
CA VAL A 29 -16.55 -4.29 -11.73
C VAL A 29 -17.40 -3.93 -12.94
N MET A 30 -17.75 -2.64 -13.09
CA MET A 30 -18.49 -2.16 -14.26
C MET A 30 -17.69 -2.35 -15.55
N SER A 31 -16.41 -2.01 -15.57
CA SER A 31 -15.59 -2.15 -16.78
C SER A 31 -15.44 -3.61 -17.22
N ILE A 32 -15.38 -4.56 -16.29
CA ILE A 32 -15.41 -5.99 -16.61
C ILE A 32 -16.78 -6.39 -17.17
N ALA A 33 -17.87 -5.90 -16.59
CA ALA A 33 -19.21 -6.17 -17.10
C ALA A 33 -19.40 -5.64 -18.53
N ASP A 34 -18.84 -4.47 -18.84
CA ASP A 34 -18.89 -3.87 -20.17
C ASP A 34 -18.25 -4.76 -21.25
N ILE A 35 -17.18 -5.52 -20.92
CA ILE A 35 -16.54 -6.47 -21.86
C ILE A 35 -17.56 -7.47 -22.42
N PHE A 36 -18.49 -7.93 -21.59
CA PHE A 36 -19.47 -8.95 -21.97
C PHE A 36 -20.74 -8.37 -22.61
N ASN A 37 -20.96 -7.07 -22.51
CA ASN A 37 -22.17 -6.39 -22.98
C ASN A 37 -21.92 -5.43 -24.15
N SER A 38 -20.66 -5.15 -24.49
CA SER A 38 -20.30 -4.21 -25.56
C SER A 38 -20.11 -4.90 -26.91
N ASP A 39 -20.62 -4.31 -27.98
CA ASP A 39 -20.34 -4.71 -29.36
C ASP A 39 -18.85 -4.52 -29.74
N ASP A 40 -18.14 -3.62 -29.04
CA ASP A 40 -16.70 -3.38 -29.19
C ASP A 40 -15.90 -3.96 -28.00
N SER A 41 -15.91 -5.29 -27.92
CA SER A 41 -15.25 -6.04 -26.85
C SER A 41 -13.72 -5.83 -26.79
N ALA A 42 -13.10 -5.45 -27.91
CA ALA A 42 -11.67 -5.16 -27.98
C ALA A 42 -11.34 -3.87 -27.23
N TYR A 43 -12.10 -2.79 -27.45
CA TYR A 43 -11.92 -1.55 -26.70
C TYR A 43 -12.23 -1.73 -25.21
N ALA A 44 -13.36 -2.37 -24.87
CA ALA A 44 -13.79 -2.57 -23.49
C ALA A 44 -12.77 -3.40 -22.69
N SER A 45 -12.22 -4.46 -23.30
CA SER A 45 -11.19 -5.29 -22.66
C SER A 45 -9.89 -4.52 -22.41
N GLY A 46 -9.45 -3.69 -23.36
CA GLY A 46 -8.26 -2.85 -23.21
C GLY A 46 -8.41 -1.82 -22.09
N TYR A 47 -9.58 -1.18 -22.00
CA TYR A 47 -9.88 -0.23 -20.94
C TYR A 47 -9.93 -0.89 -19.55
N ALA A 48 -10.63 -2.03 -19.43
CA ALA A 48 -10.70 -2.79 -18.20
C ALA A 48 -9.31 -3.27 -17.74
N PHE A 49 -8.49 -3.76 -18.67
CA PHE A 49 -7.11 -4.16 -18.38
C PHE A 49 -6.27 -2.98 -17.87
N GLY A 50 -6.39 -1.81 -18.51
CA GLY A 50 -5.69 -0.59 -18.08
C GLY A 50 -6.07 -0.15 -16.67
N LEU A 51 -7.37 -0.19 -16.34
CA LEU A 51 -7.87 0.11 -14.99
C LEU A 51 -7.31 -0.87 -13.95
N ILE A 52 -7.40 -2.18 -14.21
CA ILE A 52 -6.90 -3.21 -13.30
C ILE A 52 -5.39 -3.05 -13.08
N LEU A 53 -4.63 -2.86 -14.16
CA LEU A 53 -3.18 -2.68 -14.08
C LEU A 53 -2.81 -1.43 -13.27
N GLY A 54 -3.51 -0.32 -13.49
CA GLY A 54 -3.34 0.91 -12.71
C GLY A 54 -3.59 0.69 -11.21
N ASP A 55 -4.70 0.05 -10.87
CA ASP A 55 -5.07 -0.24 -9.49
C ASP A 55 -4.07 -1.18 -8.81
N VAL A 56 -3.53 -2.17 -9.54
CA VAL A 56 -2.47 -3.06 -9.04
C VAL A 56 -1.20 -2.27 -8.73
N LEU A 57 -0.76 -1.37 -9.61
CA LEU A 57 0.43 -0.54 -9.39
C LEU A 57 0.25 0.40 -8.19
N ILE A 58 -0.90 1.06 -8.08
CA ILE A 58 -1.24 1.92 -6.94
C ILE A 58 -1.32 1.09 -5.65
N GLY A 59 -1.88 -0.11 -5.71
CA GLY A 59 -1.95 -1.05 -4.58
C GLY A 59 -0.58 -1.49 -4.08
N LEU A 60 0.32 -1.88 -4.99
CA LEU A 60 1.69 -2.23 -4.64
C LEU A 60 2.44 -1.04 -4.00
N LEU A 61 2.24 0.18 -4.53
CA LEU A 61 2.81 1.39 -3.96
C LEU A 61 2.26 1.67 -2.56
N ALA A 62 0.94 1.55 -2.37
CA ALA A 62 0.31 1.72 -1.06
C ALA A 62 0.87 0.71 -0.04
N ILE A 63 0.97 -0.57 -0.40
CA ILE A 63 1.55 -1.63 0.44
C ILE A 63 3.01 -1.30 0.81
N TYR A 64 3.79 -0.84 -0.17
CA TYR A 64 5.18 -0.45 0.07
C TYR A 64 5.30 0.70 1.08
N ILE A 65 4.49 1.76 0.92
CA ILE A 65 4.49 2.91 1.83
C ILE A 65 4.04 2.47 3.23
N TRP A 66 2.98 1.65 3.35
CA TRP A 66 2.55 1.07 4.62
C TRP A 66 3.70 0.31 5.31
N LYS A 67 4.39 -0.58 4.59
CA LYS A 67 5.54 -1.33 5.12
C LYS A 67 6.65 -0.41 5.62
N LYS A 68 6.95 0.66 4.88
CA LYS A 68 7.95 1.65 5.29
C LYS A 68 7.51 2.43 6.52
N ALA A 69 6.27 2.92 6.55
CA ALA A 69 5.71 3.63 7.69
C ALA A 69 5.80 2.78 8.97
N PHE A 70 5.38 1.51 8.92
CA PHE A 70 5.52 0.58 10.05
C PHE A 70 6.98 0.36 10.47
N LYS A 71 7.92 0.23 9.52
CA LYS A 71 9.35 0.08 9.82
C LYS A 71 9.93 1.31 10.53
N PHE A 72 9.42 2.50 10.24
CA PHE A 72 9.85 3.74 10.88
C PHE A 72 9.24 3.94 12.29
N VAL A 73 8.05 3.40 12.53
CA VAL A 73 7.36 3.52 13.83
C VAL A 73 7.79 2.45 14.83
N LYS A 74 8.17 1.24 14.37
CA LYS A 74 8.67 0.17 15.25
C LYS A 74 9.86 0.65 16.08
N ARG A 75 9.76 0.51 17.41
CA ARG A 75 10.91 0.68 18.32
C ARG A 75 11.88 -0.47 18.09
N GLU A 76 13.17 -0.16 18.04
CA GLU A 76 14.19 -1.20 18.15
C GLU A 76 14.03 -1.88 19.52
N PRO A 77 14.12 -3.22 19.60
CA PRO A 77 14.06 -3.91 20.88
C PRO A 77 15.14 -3.31 21.77
N LYS A 78 14.76 -2.92 23.00
CA LYS A 78 15.77 -2.57 24.01
C LYS A 78 16.69 -3.78 24.10
N ARG A 79 17.97 -3.60 23.76
CA ARG A 79 19.01 -4.57 24.04
C ARG A 79 18.94 -4.78 25.56
N VAL A 80 18.43 -5.92 25.98
CA VAL A 80 18.54 -6.32 27.38
C VAL A 80 20.02 -6.65 27.51
N GLU A 81 20.77 -5.81 28.20
CA GLU A 81 22.13 -6.15 28.63
C GLU A 81 22.01 -7.49 29.35
N SER A 82 22.63 -8.54 28.79
CA SER A 82 22.72 -9.81 29.50
C SER A 82 23.54 -9.56 30.75
N ILE A 83 23.19 -10.23 31.85
CA ILE A 83 23.91 -10.16 33.12
C ILE A 83 25.42 -10.47 32.92
N ASP A 84 25.77 -11.20 31.86
CA ASP A 84 27.15 -11.50 31.46
C ASP A 84 27.99 -10.28 31.03
N ASP A 85 27.37 -9.12 30.74
CA ASP A 85 28.06 -7.86 30.41
C ASP A 85 28.26 -6.96 31.66
N ILE A 86 27.82 -7.37 32.85
CA ILE A 86 27.99 -6.61 34.10
C ILE A 86 29.37 -6.95 34.70
N GLY A 87 30.34 -6.02 34.57
CA GLY A 87 31.64 -6.10 35.25
C GLY A 87 32.86 -6.35 34.37
N THR A 88 32.77 -6.16 33.05
CA THR A 88 33.90 -6.24 32.10
C THR A 88 34.55 -4.89 31.76
N GLU A 89 34.27 -3.83 32.53
CA GLU A 89 35.06 -2.58 32.52
C GLU A 89 36.19 -2.60 33.54
#